data_AF-A0A7V0VYT3-F1
#
_entry.id   AF-A0A7V0VYT3-F1
#
_cell.length_a   1.000
_cell.length_b   1.000
_cell.length_c   1.000
_cell.angle_alpha   90.00
_cell.angle_beta   90.00
_cell.angle_gamma   90.00
#
_symmetry.space_group_name_H-M   'P 1'
#
loop_
_entity.id
_entity.type
_entity.pdbx_description
1 polymer ?
#
loop_
_entity_poly.entity_id
_entity_poly.type
_entity_poly.pdbx_seq_one_letter_code
_entity_poly.pdbx_strand_id
1 'polypeptide(L)'
;MEPEKLEKYKEATGIALLNAYSNGLLSREEYQLIQKFKREKWNNVKDFLKSISEKKIVSDEEKESTKNAYSTDVEYTRNVEYTNNVYSTDVEYTKNVESLLSRVNLITKTYNETNIRVPVLSNVNIKSNFTKFDNEVSDYLNGQQTLLEQSIYNRLYRLSVGCDRNYCRVNAEALMKSCNIKDRRTLNSGIDGLIKKGHIQIINRNNKGTLYRIFFPHEIMDNEDNTNIEMTPITDNSEIE
;
A
#
# COMPACT_ATOMS: atom_id res chain seq x y z
N MET A 1 22.28 -20.81 15.23
CA MET A 1 22.59 -21.27 13.85
C MET A 1 24.03 -21.73 13.84
N GLU A 2 24.28 -22.95 13.35
CA GLU A 2 25.64 -23.49 13.24
C GLU A 2 26.48 -22.67 12.25
N PRO A 3 27.76 -22.37 12.55
CA PRO A 3 28.63 -21.56 11.69
C PRO A 3 28.83 -22.19 10.31
N GLU A 4 28.90 -23.52 10.24
CA GLU A 4 29.05 -24.27 8.99
C GLU A 4 27.87 -24.05 8.03
N LYS A 5 26.65 -23.96 8.59
CA LYS A 5 25.43 -23.73 7.82
C LYS A 5 25.40 -22.30 7.29
N LEU A 6 25.88 -21.32 8.05
CA LEU A 6 25.94 -19.93 7.60
C LEU A 6 27.01 -19.74 6.51
N GLU A 7 28.16 -20.41 6.61
CA GLU A 7 29.21 -20.37 5.59
C GLU A 7 28.71 -20.94 4.25
N LYS A 8 27.97 -22.05 4.28
CA LYS A 8 27.35 -22.66 3.07
C LYS A 8 26.45 -21.70 2.30
N TYR A 9 25.76 -20.81 2.99
CA TYR A 9 24.78 -19.88 2.42
C TYR A 9 25.27 -18.43 2.30
N LYS A 10 26.52 -18.17 2.68
CA LYS A 10 27.17 -16.85 2.61
C LYS A 10 27.15 -16.27 1.20
N GLU A 11 27.43 -17.10 0.21
CA GLU A 11 27.50 -16.70 -1.20
C GLU A 11 26.23 -17.03 -2.00
N ALA A 12 25.29 -17.78 -1.41
CA ALA A 12 24.08 -18.24 -2.09
C ALA A 12 23.20 -17.09 -2.61
N THR A 13 22.71 -17.17 -3.84
CA THR A 13 21.84 -16.14 -4.43
C THR A 13 20.52 -16.01 -3.65
N GLY A 14 19.82 -14.87 -3.77
CA GLY A 14 18.55 -14.63 -3.08
C GLY A 14 17.49 -15.71 -3.41
N ILE A 15 17.50 -16.20 -4.64
CA ILE A 15 16.61 -17.29 -5.11
C ILE A 15 16.98 -18.61 -4.43
N ALA A 16 18.26 -18.95 -4.31
CA ALA A 16 18.71 -20.16 -3.64
C ALA A 16 18.35 -20.18 -2.15
N LEU A 17 18.40 -19.02 -1.47
CA LEU A 17 17.98 -18.88 -0.07
C LEU A 17 16.47 -19.08 0.09
N LEU A 18 15.67 -18.52 -0.83
CA LEU A 18 14.21 -18.66 -0.79
C LEU A 18 13.77 -20.11 -1.03
N ASN A 19 14.43 -20.80 -1.96
CA ASN A 19 14.18 -22.22 -2.22
C ASN A 19 14.58 -23.09 -1.03
N ALA A 20 15.72 -22.81 -0.39
CA ALA A 20 16.14 -23.54 0.81
C ALA A 20 15.18 -23.34 2.00
N TYR A 21 14.61 -22.14 2.15
CA TYR A 21 13.56 -21.89 3.15
C TYR A 21 12.26 -22.62 2.82
N SER A 22 11.80 -22.55 1.57
CA SER A 22 10.56 -23.19 1.12
C SER A 22 10.61 -24.72 1.22
N ASN A 23 11.80 -25.31 1.05
CA ASN A 23 12.04 -26.74 1.20
C ASN A 23 12.32 -27.17 2.66
N GLY A 24 12.18 -26.27 3.64
CA GLY A 24 12.39 -26.57 5.06
C GLY A 24 13.85 -26.81 5.47
N LEU A 25 14.83 -26.54 4.61
CA LEU A 25 16.26 -26.67 4.91
C LEU A 25 16.78 -25.54 5.81
N LEU A 26 16.09 -24.39 5.76
CA LEU A 26 16.32 -23.25 6.63
C LEU A 26 15.08 -22.97 7.45
N SER A 27 15.25 -22.82 8.76
CA SER A 27 14.22 -22.23 9.61
C SER A 27 14.11 -20.72 9.36
N ARG A 28 13.00 -20.12 9.81
CA ARG A 28 12.75 -18.69 9.67
C ARG A 28 13.85 -17.83 10.32
N GLU A 29 14.34 -18.25 11.48
CA GLU A 29 15.39 -17.55 12.21
C GLU A 29 16.72 -17.59 11.45
N GLU A 30 17.08 -18.76 10.90
CA GLU A 30 18.30 -18.92 10.11
C GLU A 30 18.26 -18.10 8.81
N TYR A 31 17.12 -18.10 8.12
CA TYR A 31 16.91 -17.30 6.92
C TYR A 31 17.11 -15.80 7.19
N GLN A 32 16.51 -15.29 8.27
CA GLN A 32 16.68 -13.89 8.69
C GLN A 32 18.13 -13.58 9.08
N LEU A 33 18.83 -14.52 9.72
CA LEU A 33 20.24 -14.36 10.09
C LEU A 33 21.13 -14.20 8.85
N ILE A 34 20.93 -15.05 7.83
CA ILE A 34 21.70 -15.00 6.57
C ILE A 34 21.43 -13.68 5.84
N GLN A 35 20.16 -13.23 5.77
CA GLN A 35 19.83 -11.94 5.15
C GLN A 35 20.51 -10.78 5.88
N LYS A 36 20.54 -10.80 7.21
CA LYS A 36 21.19 -9.78 8.02
C LYS A 36 22.70 -9.76 7.77
N PHE A 37 23.35 -10.92 7.75
CA PHE A 37 24.77 -11.07 7.42
C PHE A 37 25.11 -10.41 6.07
N LYS A 38 24.30 -10.70 5.03
CA LYS A 38 24.49 -10.16 3.68
C LYS A 38 24.28 -8.65 3.58
N ARG A 39 23.25 -8.14 4.24
CA ARG A 39 22.93 -6.70 4.25
C ARG A 39 24.03 -5.87 4.92
N GLU A 40 24.61 -6.38 6.00
CA GLU A 40 25.64 -5.70 6.77
C GLU A 40 27.07 -5.94 6.24
N LYS A 41 27.22 -6.70 5.13
CA LYS A 41 28.50 -6.94 4.43
C LYS A 41 29.62 -7.46 5.34
N TRP A 42 29.30 -8.41 6.21
CA TRP A 42 30.31 -9.04 7.06
C TRP A 42 31.24 -9.96 6.26
N ASN A 43 32.54 -9.91 6.56
CA ASN A 43 33.54 -10.75 5.89
C ASN A 43 33.79 -12.08 6.62
N ASN A 44 33.60 -12.09 7.95
CA ASN A 44 33.85 -13.23 8.82
C ASN A 44 32.57 -13.66 9.54
N VAL A 45 32.17 -14.93 9.36
CA VAL A 45 30.99 -15.54 9.97
C VAL A 45 31.11 -15.67 11.49
N LYS A 46 32.32 -15.97 12.01
CA LYS A 46 32.53 -16.13 13.46
C LYS A 46 32.35 -14.81 14.20
N ASP A 47 32.87 -13.72 13.64
CA ASP A 47 32.76 -12.38 14.23
C ASP A 47 31.30 -11.90 14.24
N PHE A 48 30.55 -12.19 13.17
CA PHE A 48 29.13 -11.88 13.09
C PHE A 48 28.31 -12.62 14.15
N LEU A 49 28.50 -13.94 14.28
CA LEU A 49 27.77 -14.74 15.27
C LEU A 49 28.10 -14.30 16.70
N LYS A 50 29.36 -13.94 16.97
CA LYS A 50 29.78 -13.36 18.24
C LYS A 50 29.04 -12.05 18.53
N SER A 51 28.96 -11.15 17.56
CA SER A 51 28.24 -9.86 17.72
C SER A 51 26.75 -10.03 18.00
N ILE A 52 26.12 -11.08 17.46
CA ILE A 52 24.71 -11.40 17.73
C ILE A 52 24.54 -11.95 19.14
N SER A 53 25.45 -12.82 19.58
CA SER A 53 25.41 -13.36 20.95
C SER A 53 25.59 -12.27 22.00
N GLU A 54 26.52 -11.32 21.77
CA GLU A 54 26.76 -10.19 22.66
C GLU A 54 25.57 -9.23 22.71
N LYS A 55 24.94 -8.94 21.55
CA LYS A 55 23.72 -8.12 21.51
C LYS A 55 22.52 -8.78 22.19
N LYS A 56 22.44 -10.12 22.21
CA LYS A 56 21.36 -10.83 22.88
C LYS A 56 21.46 -10.68 24.40
N ILE A 57 22.70 -10.74 24.93
CA ILE A 57 22.99 -10.56 26.36
C ILE A 57 22.58 -9.14 26.83
N VAL A 58 22.91 -8.11 26.06
CA VAL A 58 22.52 -6.72 26.39
C VAL A 58 21.00 -6.50 26.34
N SER A 59 20.30 -7.20 25.43
CA SER A 59 18.83 -7.06 25.29
C SER A 59 18.00 -7.79 26.33
N ASP A 60 18.62 -8.68 27.12
CA ASP A 60 17.92 -9.43 28.16
C ASP A 60 18.11 -8.78 29.56
N GLU A 61 19.13 -7.91 29.74
CA GLU A 61 19.24 -7.03 30.91
C GLU A 61 18.27 -5.83 30.88
N GLU A 62 17.80 -5.39 29.71
CA GLU A 62 16.85 -4.27 29.59
C GLU A 62 15.36 -4.69 29.62
N LYS A 63 15.03 -5.99 29.68
CA LYS A 63 13.65 -6.50 29.59
C LYS A 63 12.93 -6.74 30.92
N GLU A 64 13.47 -6.26 32.03
CA GLU A 64 12.77 -6.33 33.33
C GLU A 64 11.86 -5.13 33.62
N SER A 65 11.60 -4.27 32.63
CA SER A 65 10.53 -3.25 32.73
C SER A 65 9.65 -3.28 31.49
N THR A 66 8.33 -3.22 31.71
CA THR A 66 7.25 -3.18 30.71
C THR A 66 6.72 -4.54 30.18
N LYS A 67 6.17 -5.34 31.10
CA LYS A 67 4.99 -6.16 30.76
C LYS A 67 3.77 -5.25 30.68
N ASN A 68 3.07 -5.24 29.55
CA ASN A 68 1.61 -5.24 29.46
C ASN A 68 1.19 -5.05 27.99
N ALA A 69 0.46 -6.03 27.44
CA ALA A 69 -0.74 -5.76 26.66
C ALA A 69 -1.45 -7.05 26.25
N TYR A 70 -2.54 -7.31 26.97
CA TYR A 70 -3.84 -7.81 26.53
C TYR A 70 -3.96 -9.17 25.83
N SER A 71 -4.41 -10.13 26.65
CA SER A 71 -5.36 -11.18 26.28
C SER A 71 -6.76 -10.72 26.67
N THR A 72 -7.79 -10.87 25.83
CA THR A 72 -9.13 -11.22 26.31
C THR A 72 -9.99 -11.81 25.19
N ASP A 73 -10.49 -13.01 25.47
CA ASP A 73 -11.52 -13.73 24.75
C ASP A 73 -12.85 -12.97 24.75
N VAL A 74 -13.64 -13.05 23.67
CA VAL A 74 -15.05 -12.67 23.69
C VAL A 74 -15.87 -13.61 22.80
N GLU A 75 -16.74 -14.38 23.46
CA GLU A 75 -17.91 -15.07 22.91
C GLU A 75 -18.92 -14.06 22.34
N TYR A 76 -19.64 -14.38 21.26
CA TYR A 76 -21.11 -14.56 21.30
C TYR A 76 -21.73 -14.78 19.90
N THR A 77 -22.96 -15.27 19.96
CA THR A 77 -23.79 -15.86 18.92
C THR A 77 -24.66 -14.87 18.12
N ARG A 78 -25.06 -15.29 16.91
CA ARG A 78 -26.48 -15.44 16.44
C ARG A 78 -27.04 -14.49 15.34
N ASN A 79 -27.55 -15.19 14.30
CA ASN A 79 -28.73 -15.01 13.42
C ASN A 79 -28.80 -14.04 12.21
N VAL A 80 -28.93 -14.70 11.02
CA VAL A 80 -29.94 -14.61 9.90
C VAL A 80 -30.21 -13.20 9.32
N GLU A 81 -30.16 -12.93 8.00
CA GLU A 81 -31.17 -13.33 6.99
C GLU A 81 -30.64 -13.25 5.54
N TYR A 82 -31.12 -14.19 4.72
CA TYR A 82 -30.86 -14.32 3.28
C TYR A 82 -31.89 -13.53 2.45
N THR A 83 -31.47 -12.99 1.31
CA THR A 83 -32.38 -12.81 0.15
C THR A 83 -31.69 -13.25 -1.13
N ASN A 84 -32.16 -14.36 -1.69
CA ASN A 84 -31.82 -14.86 -3.04
C ASN A 84 -32.71 -14.16 -4.07
N ASN A 85 -32.11 -13.61 -5.13
CA ASN A 85 -32.85 -13.26 -6.35
C ASN A 85 -32.49 -14.25 -7.46
N VAL A 86 -33.49 -15.00 -7.88
CA VAL A 86 -33.49 -15.98 -8.98
C VAL A 86 -34.17 -15.31 -10.17
N TYR A 87 -33.54 -15.35 -11.35
CA TYR A 87 -34.26 -15.29 -12.61
C TYR A 87 -34.21 -16.67 -13.27
N SER A 88 -35.41 -17.18 -13.55
CA SER A 88 -35.72 -18.43 -14.21
C SER A 88 -35.87 -18.22 -15.72
N THR A 89 -35.32 -19.13 -16.52
CA THR A 89 -35.84 -19.48 -17.84
C THR A 89 -35.67 -20.99 -18.05
N ASP A 90 -36.78 -21.65 -18.38
CA ASP A 90 -36.89 -23.10 -18.51
C ASP A 90 -36.29 -23.62 -19.83
N VAL A 91 -35.42 -24.62 -19.74
CA VAL A 91 -35.15 -25.61 -20.80
C VAL A 91 -34.98 -26.99 -20.13
N GLU A 92 -35.90 -27.90 -20.39
CA GLU A 92 -35.87 -29.30 -19.93
C GLU A 92 -34.77 -30.11 -20.64
N TYR A 93 -33.90 -30.79 -19.87
CA TYR A 93 -33.82 -32.28 -19.80
C TYR A 93 -32.60 -32.73 -18.95
N THR A 94 -32.76 -32.59 -17.63
CA THR A 94 -32.76 -33.67 -16.61
C THR A 94 -31.69 -34.77 -16.54
N LYS A 95 -30.67 -34.87 -17.41
CA LYS A 95 -29.56 -35.85 -17.21
C LYS A 95 -28.31 -35.26 -16.58
N ASN A 96 -28.16 -33.95 -16.58
CA ASN A 96 -26.98 -33.28 -16.05
C ASN A 96 -27.20 -32.66 -14.67
N VAL A 97 -28.43 -32.66 -14.15
CA VAL A 97 -28.75 -32.06 -12.85
C VAL A 97 -28.18 -32.90 -11.72
N GLU A 98 -28.24 -34.24 -11.79
CA GLU A 98 -27.58 -35.11 -10.79
C GLU A 98 -26.05 -35.03 -10.87
N SER A 99 -25.46 -34.88 -12.06
CA SER A 99 -24.02 -34.67 -12.27
C SER A 99 -23.55 -33.31 -11.74
N LEU A 100 -24.32 -32.24 -11.97
CA LEU A 100 -24.04 -30.92 -11.44
C LEU A 100 -24.29 -30.86 -9.93
N LEU A 101 -25.35 -31.48 -9.42
CA LEU A 101 -25.61 -31.60 -7.98
C LEU A 101 -24.53 -32.42 -7.29
N SER A 102 -24.06 -33.53 -7.89
CA SER A 102 -22.97 -34.32 -7.32
C SER A 102 -21.62 -33.58 -7.40
N ARG A 103 -21.36 -32.77 -8.44
CA ARG A 103 -20.19 -31.89 -8.53
C ARG A 103 -20.27 -30.71 -7.55
N VAL A 104 -21.42 -30.08 -7.38
CA VAL A 104 -21.67 -29.03 -6.37
C VAL A 104 -21.57 -29.61 -4.95
N ASN A 105 -22.06 -30.84 -4.73
CA ASN A 105 -21.92 -31.57 -3.47
C ASN A 105 -20.47 -32.00 -3.20
N LEU A 106 -19.69 -32.31 -4.24
CA LEU A 106 -18.24 -32.58 -4.12
C LEU A 106 -17.45 -31.32 -3.78
N ILE A 107 -17.80 -30.18 -4.39
CA ILE A 107 -17.18 -28.87 -4.11
C ILE A 107 -17.52 -28.41 -2.69
N THR A 108 -18.77 -28.57 -2.25
CA THR A 108 -19.18 -28.21 -0.88
C THR A 108 -18.64 -29.19 0.17
N LYS A 109 -18.47 -30.48 -0.15
CA LYS A 109 -17.77 -31.43 0.73
C LYS A 109 -16.27 -31.13 0.83
N THR A 110 -15.60 -30.85 -0.28
CA THR A 110 -14.16 -30.49 -0.24
C THR A 110 -13.92 -29.17 0.49
N TYR A 111 -14.84 -28.19 0.40
CA TYR A 111 -14.76 -26.95 1.20
C TYR A 111 -14.94 -27.18 2.71
N ASN A 112 -15.71 -28.19 3.11
CA ASN A 112 -15.92 -28.54 4.52
C ASN A 112 -14.82 -29.46 5.07
N GLU A 113 -14.12 -30.22 4.22
CA GLU A 113 -13.04 -31.14 4.62
C GLU A 113 -11.67 -30.48 4.64
N THR A 114 -11.46 -29.40 3.86
CA THR A 114 -10.33 -28.51 4.08
C THR A 114 -10.70 -27.52 5.18
N ASN A 115 -10.13 -27.70 6.36
CA ASN A 115 -10.16 -26.76 7.49
C ASN A 115 -9.39 -25.45 7.17
N ILE A 116 -9.52 -24.94 5.94
CA ILE A 116 -9.06 -23.61 5.56
C ILE A 116 -10.10 -22.67 6.14
N ARG A 117 -9.78 -22.12 7.32
CA ARG A 117 -10.51 -20.99 7.89
C ARG A 117 -10.44 -19.84 6.88
N VAL A 118 -11.43 -19.74 5.99
CA VAL A 118 -11.60 -18.55 5.16
C VAL A 118 -11.87 -17.42 6.16
N PRO A 119 -10.99 -16.41 6.26
CA PRO A 119 -11.22 -15.32 7.18
C PRO A 119 -12.54 -14.66 6.78
N VAL A 120 -13.50 -14.64 7.71
CA VAL A 120 -14.75 -13.91 7.53
C VAL A 120 -14.38 -12.45 7.33
N LEU A 121 -14.63 -11.93 6.12
CA LEU A 121 -14.42 -10.53 5.80
C LEU A 121 -15.40 -9.72 6.65
N SER A 122 -14.90 -9.09 7.73
CA SER A 122 -15.67 -8.19 8.57
C SER A 122 -15.60 -6.77 8.03
N ASN A 123 -16.68 -6.00 8.17
CA ASN A 123 -16.63 -4.57 7.92
C ASN A 123 -15.59 -3.90 8.83
N VAL A 124 -14.60 -3.24 8.25
CA VAL A 124 -13.57 -2.49 8.98
C VAL A 124 -14.04 -1.05 9.15
N ASN A 125 -14.24 -0.60 10.38
CA ASN A 125 -14.58 0.79 10.68
C ASN A 125 -13.37 1.52 11.27
N ILE A 126 -12.79 2.46 10.50
CA ILE A 126 -11.67 3.31 10.94
C ILE A 126 -12.23 4.48 11.74
N LYS A 127 -11.94 4.54 13.03
CA LYS A 127 -12.55 5.50 13.97
C LYS A 127 -12.03 6.94 13.84
N SER A 128 -10.78 7.14 13.42
CA SER A 128 -10.13 8.46 13.46
C SER A 128 -8.95 8.58 12.48
N ASN A 129 -8.53 9.82 12.20
CA ASN A 129 -7.37 10.14 11.34
C ASN A 129 -7.49 9.62 9.90
N PHE A 130 -8.71 9.61 9.37
CA PHE A 130 -8.97 9.29 7.97
C PHE A 130 -9.34 10.56 7.19
N THR A 131 -9.18 10.50 5.89
CA THR A 131 -9.71 11.49 4.96
C THR A 131 -10.61 10.75 4.00
N LYS A 132 -11.80 11.30 3.72
CA LYS A 132 -12.66 10.78 2.68
C LYS A 132 -11.91 10.90 1.35
N PHE A 133 -11.78 9.78 0.67
CA PHE A 133 -11.10 9.70 -0.61
C PHE A 133 -12.15 9.35 -1.66
N ASP A 134 -12.20 10.14 -2.72
CA ASP A 134 -13.12 9.89 -3.82
C ASP A 134 -12.70 8.61 -4.56
N ASN A 135 -13.66 7.73 -4.80
CA ASN A 135 -13.42 6.49 -5.52
C ASN A 135 -13.00 6.78 -6.97
N GLU A 136 -13.54 7.83 -7.59
CA GLU A 136 -13.20 8.17 -8.98
C GLU A 136 -11.73 8.60 -9.12
N VAL A 137 -11.18 9.25 -8.10
CA VAL A 137 -9.75 9.55 -8.05
C VAL A 137 -8.95 8.25 -8.03
N SER A 138 -9.39 7.27 -7.25
CA SER A 138 -8.71 5.97 -7.18
C SER A 138 -8.81 5.19 -8.48
N ASP A 139 -10.00 5.16 -9.07
CA ASP A 139 -10.34 4.23 -10.15
C ASP A 139 -9.90 4.77 -11.50
N TYR A 140 -9.98 6.09 -11.72
CA TYR A 140 -9.62 6.72 -12.99
C TYR A 140 -8.24 7.37 -12.95
N LEU A 141 -7.98 8.28 -12.00
CA LEU A 141 -6.75 9.08 -12.02
C LEU A 141 -5.50 8.25 -11.72
N ASN A 142 -5.57 7.27 -10.83
CA ASN A 142 -4.40 6.44 -10.55
C ASN A 142 -3.92 5.68 -11.79
N GLY A 143 -4.83 5.20 -12.65
CA GLY A 143 -4.48 4.49 -13.88
C GLY A 143 -3.68 5.34 -14.87
N GLN A 144 -3.86 6.66 -14.83
CA GLN A 144 -3.16 7.62 -15.69
C GLN A 144 -1.84 8.13 -15.07
N GLN A 145 -1.63 7.91 -13.77
CA GLN A 145 -0.49 8.45 -13.00
C GLN A 145 0.60 7.41 -12.77
N THR A 146 1.85 7.85 -12.69
CA THR A 146 2.95 7.02 -12.17
C THR A 146 2.84 6.88 -10.65
N LEU A 147 3.47 5.86 -10.05
CA LEU A 147 3.46 5.67 -8.59
C LEU A 147 3.96 6.90 -7.81
N LEU A 148 4.92 7.63 -8.38
CA LEU A 148 5.44 8.86 -7.80
C LEU A 148 4.37 9.97 -7.82
N GLU A 149 3.72 10.15 -8.96
CA GLU A 149 2.65 11.13 -9.16
C GLU A 149 1.46 10.82 -8.24
N GLN A 150 1.05 9.55 -8.15
CA GLN A 150 -0.01 9.10 -7.24
C GLN A 150 0.32 9.46 -5.78
N SER A 151 1.55 9.20 -5.33
CA SER A 151 1.96 9.56 -3.98
C SER A 151 1.89 11.08 -3.73
N ILE A 152 2.29 11.89 -4.70
CA ILE A 152 2.25 13.35 -4.59
C ILE A 152 0.80 13.85 -4.62
N TYR A 153 0.00 13.40 -5.59
CA TYR A 153 -1.40 13.78 -5.75
C TYR A 153 -2.22 13.42 -4.51
N ASN A 154 -2.12 12.17 -4.02
CA ASN A 154 -2.85 11.73 -2.82
C ASN A 154 -2.48 12.56 -1.59
N ARG A 155 -1.21 12.99 -1.49
CA ARG A 155 -0.78 13.87 -0.42
C ARG A 155 -1.39 15.27 -0.53
N LEU A 156 -1.39 15.86 -1.73
CA LEU A 156 -1.99 17.18 -1.98
C LEU A 156 -3.50 17.14 -1.79
N TYR A 157 -4.17 16.12 -2.33
CA TYR A 157 -5.60 15.87 -2.19
C TYR A 157 -6.01 15.79 -0.72
N ARG A 158 -5.26 15.04 0.10
CA ARG A 158 -5.52 14.96 1.54
C ARG A 158 -5.41 16.31 2.25
N LEU A 159 -4.47 17.16 1.83
CA LEU A 159 -4.25 18.48 2.44
C LEU A 159 -5.28 19.52 1.97
N SER A 160 -5.85 19.35 0.79
CA SER A 160 -6.90 20.22 0.26
C SER A 160 -8.29 19.74 0.70
N VAL A 161 -8.71 18.55 0.27
CA VAL A 161 -10.05 18.00 0.46
C VAL A 161 -10.29 17.64 1.92
N GLY A 162 -9.25 17.22 2.64
CA GLY A 162 -9.32 17.04 4.09
C GLY A 162 -9.61 18.35 4.86
N CYS A 163 -9.50 19.51 4.19
CA CYS A 163 -9.82 20.82 4.73
C CYS A 163 -11.02 21.48 4.00
N ASP A 164 -11.82 20.69 3.26
CA ASP A 164 -12.96 21.14 2.43
C ASP A 164 -12.59 22.21 1.39
N ARG A 165 -11.43 22.05 0.73
CA ARG A 165 -10.93 22.97 -0.32
C ARG A 165 -10.34 22.19 -1.50
N ASN A 166 -10.27 22.83 -2.66
CA ASN A 166 -9.62 22.30 -3.87
C ASN A 166 -8.23 22.91 -4.11
N TYR A 167 -7.66 23.58 -3.11
CA TYR A 167 -6.30 24.11 -3.16
C TYR A 167 -5.56 23.85 -1.86
N CYS A 168 -4.24 23.74 -1.93
CA CYS A 168 -3.39 23.68 -0.75
C CYS A 168 -2.05 24.37 -0.98
N ARG A 169 -1.47 24.91 0.09
CA ARG A 169 -0.10 25.44 0.05
C ARG A 169 0.84 24.50 0.78
N VAL A 170 1.91 24.09 0.11
CA VAL A 170 2.88 23.15 0.67
C VAL A 170 4.32 23.56 0.35
N ASN A 171 5.20 23.43 1.34
CA ASN A 171 6.64 23.54 1.15
C ASN A 171 7.20 22.29 0.48
N ALA A 172 8.10 22.45 -0.49
CA ALA A 172 8.71 21.32 -1.19
C ALA A 172 9.39 20.33 -0.23
N GLU A 173 10.07 20.80 0.82
CA GLU A 173 10.69 19.92 1.82
C GLU A 173 9.66 19.11 2.62
N ALA A 174 8.55 19.74 3.00
CA ALA A 174 7.46 19.06 3.70
C ALA A 174 6.80 18.02 2.78
N LEU A 175 6.62 18.35 1.50
CA LEU A 175 6.08 17.44 0.49
C LEU A 175 7.02 16.25 0.26
N MET A 176 8.32 16.51 0.06
CA MET A 176 9.36 15.48 -0.07
C MET A 176 9.36 14.52 1.12
N LYS A 177 9.36 15.05 2.35
CA LYS A 177 9.33 14.24 3.58
C LYS A 177 8.07 13.38 3.65
N SER A 178 6.91 13.95 3.30
CA SER A 178 5.64 13.21 3.38
C SER A 178 5.45 12.15 2.32
N CYS A 179 6.06 12.32 1.15
CA CYS A 179 6.03 11.35 0.05
C CYS A 179 7.27 10.44 0.03
N ASN A 180 8.13 10.52 1.05
CA ASN A 180 9.39 9.77 1.14
C ASN A 180 10.32 9.95 -0.08
N ILE A 181 10.38 11.17 -0.62
CA ILE A 181 11.22 11.54 -1.76
C ILE A 181 12.51 12.17 -1.24
N LYS A 182 13.65 11.63 -1.66
CA LYS A 182 14.97 12.11 -1.21
C LYS A 182 15.50 13.30 -2.01
N ASP A 183 15.12 13.39 -3.28
CA ASP A 183 15.69 14.34 -4.23
C ASP A 183 14.64 15.29 -4.81
N ARG A 184 14.99 16.58 -4.91
CA ARG A 184 14.12 17.64 -5.39
C ARG A 184 13.84 17.53 -6.88
N ARG A 185 14.81 17.05 -7.68
CA ARG A 185 14.59 16.83 -9.12
C ARG A 185 13.52 15.78 -9.35
N THR A 186 13.53 14.72 -8.55
CA THR A 186 12.49 13.67 -8.59
C THR A 186 11.12 14.25 -8.23
N LEU A 187 11.03 15.06 -7.17
CA LEU A 187 9.78 15.75 -6.81
C LEU A 187 9.28 16.61 -7.98
N ASN A 188 10.13 17.46 -8.54
CA ASN A 188 9.76 18.35 -9.63
C ASN A 188 9.30 17.57 -10.86
N SER A 189 9.98 16.48 -11.22
CA SER A 189 9.55 15.60 -12.32
C SER A 189 8.15 15.02 -12.11
N GLY A 190 7.80 14.65 -10.87
CA GLY A 190 6.46 14.17 -10.56
C GLY A 190 5.41 15.28 -10.59
N ILE A 191 5.76 16.48 -10.11
CA ILE A 191 4.89 17.65 -10.20
C ILE A 191 4.64 18.04 -11.66
N ASP A 192 5.68 18.08 -12.48
CA ASP A 192 5.58 18.42 -13.91
C ASP A 192 4.73 17.39 -14.66
N GLY A 193 4.84 16.10 -14.31
CA GLY A 193 3.99 15.04 -14.84
C GLY A 193 2.51 15.22 -14.49
N LEU A 194 2.20 15.61 -13.23
CA LEU A 194 0.84 15.91 -12.80
C LEU A 194 0.27 17.17 -13.48
N ILE A 195 1.08 18.21 -13.68
CA ILE A 195 0.68 19.43 -14.38
C ILE A 195 0.37 19.12 -15.85
N LYS A 196 1.24 18.35 -16.52
CA LYS A 196 1.06 17.95 -17.91
C LYS A 196 -0.25 17.19 -18.15
N LYS A 197 -0.68 16.41 -17.14
CA LYS A 197 -1.93 15.65 -17.17
C LYS A 197 -3.15 16.47 -16.74
N GLY A 198 -2.98 17.74 -16.37
CA GLY A 198 -4.07 18.59 -15.89
C GLY A 198 -4.62 18.19 -14.51
N HIS A 199 -3.89 17.38 -13.74
CA HIS A 199 -4.36 16.92 -12.42
C HIS A 199 -4.13 17.97 -11.32
N ILE A 200 -3.11 18.82 -11.51
CA ILE A 200 -2.81 19.93 -10.62
C ILE A 200 -2.40 21.17 -11.42
N GLN A 201 -2.58 22.34 -10.83
CA GLN A 201 -2.07 23.61 -11.37
C GLN A 201 -1.36 24.41 -10.28
N ILE A 202 -0.25 25.04 -10.63
CA ILE A 202 0.46 25.96 -9.73
C ILE A 202 -0.15 27.34 -9.88
N ILE A 203 -0.74 27.87 -8.80
CA ILE A 203 -1.33 29.22 -8.78
C ILE A 203 -0.25 30.25 -8.43
N ASN A 204 0.54 29.99 -7.40
CA ASN A 204 1.49 30.96 -6.86
C ASN A 204 2.67 30.27 -6.16
N ARG A 205 3.86 30.87 -6.25
CA ARG A 205 5.07 30.43 -5.54
C ARG A 205 5.54 31.55 -4.61
N ASN A 206 5.74 31.26 -3.33
CA ASN A 206 6.33 32.20 -2.38
C ASN A 206 7.22 31.50 -1.33
N ASN A 207 7.81 32.29 -0.42
CA ASN A 207 8.66 31.77 0.66
C ASN A 207 7.92 30.87 1.67
N LYS A 208 6.58 30.88 1.67
CA LYS A 208 5.73 30.02 2.50
C LYS A 208 5.35 28.72 1.78
N GLY A 209 5.80 28.51 0.55
CA GLY A 209 5.56 27.32 -0.24
C GLY A 209 4.87 27.61 -1.57
N THR A 210 4.53 26.53 -2.27
CA THR A 210 3.80 26.62 -3.54
C THR A 210 2.32 26.36 -3.29
N LEU A 211 1.47 27.21 -3.86
CA LEU A 211 0.03 27.08 -3.85
C LEU A 211 -0.39 26.26 -5.07
N TYR A 212 -0.96 25.09 -4.82
CA TYR A 212 -1.46 24.17 -5.83
C TYR A 212 -3.00 24.19 -5.82
N ARG A 213 -3.60 24.21 -7.01
CA ARG A 213 -4.98 23.78 -7.27
C ARG A 213 -4.97 22.29 -7.60
N ILE A 214 -5.89 21.54 -7.01
CA ILE A 214 -6.10 20.11 -7.25
C ILE A 214 -7.38 20.00 -8.07
N PHE A 215 -7.32 19.31 -9.21
CA PHE A 215 -8.50 19.03 -10.03
C PHE A 215 -9.10 17.68 -9.68
N PHE A 216 -10.43 17.62 -9.70
CA PHE A 216 -11.19 16.39 -9.53
C PHE A 216 -11.40 15.67 -10.87
N PRO A 217 -11.70 14.34 -10.85
CA PRO A 217 -11.94 13.58 -12.07
C PRO A 217 -13.00 14.21 -12.98
N HIS A 218 -14.13 14.65 -12.43
CA HIS A 218 -15.17 15.34 -13.19
C HIS A 218 -14.69 16.63 -13.85
N GLU A 219 -13.87 17.45 -13.16
CA GLU A 219 -13.28 18.65 -13.75
C GLU A 219 -12.30 18.32 -14.90
N ILE A 220 -11.64 17.16 -14.85
CA ILE A 220 -10.66 16.75 -15.87
C ILE A 220 -11.38 16.23 -17.12
N MET A 221 -12.42 15.41 -16.93
CA MET A 221 -13.20 14.88 -18.06
C MET A 221 -13.92 15.99 -18.83
N ASP A 222 -14.47 17.00 -18.14
CA ASP A 222 -15.12 18.15 -18.77
C ASP A 222 -14.12 19.06 -19.53
N ASN A 223 -12.84 19.03 -19.15
CA ASN A 223 -11.80 19.83 -19.81
C ASN A 223 -11.27 19.18 -21.09
N GLU A 224 -11.30 17.85 -21.23
CA GLU A 224 -10.91 17.15 -22.46
C GLU A 224 -11.85 17.51 -23.63
N ASP A 225 -13.13 17.77 -23.34
CA ASP A 225 -14.10 18.23 -24.34
C ASP A 225 -13.94 19.73 -24.71
N ASN A 226 -13.18 20.50 -23.91
CA ASN A 226 -13.03 21.95 -24.03
C ASN A 226 -11.60 22.41 -24.40
N THR A 227 -10.70 21.53 -24.84
CA THR A 227 -9.29 21.85 -25.19
C THR A 227 -9.13 22.67 -26.49
N ASN A 228 -9.90 23.74 -26.66
CA ASN A 228 -9.69 24.79 -27.66
C ASN A 228 -9.64 26.21 -27.06
N ILE A 229 -9.45 26.34 -25.74
CA ILE A 229 -9.22 27.66 -25.13
C ILE A 229 -7.78 27.74 -24.63
N GLU A 230 -6.96 28.44 -25.42
CA GLU A 230 -5.58 28.80 -25.09
C GLU A 230 -5.50 29.45 -23.70
N MET A 231 -4.78 28.82 -22.77
CA MET A 231 -4.40 29.45 -21.51
C MET A 231 -3.30 30.47 -21.80
N THR A 232 -3.67 31.75 -21.87
CA THR A 232 -2.69 32.84 -21.85
C THR A 232 -2.10 32.97 -20.44
N PRO A 233 -0.78 33.14 -20.31
CA PRO A 233 -0.16 33.47 -19.03
C PRO A 233 -0.57 34.88 -18.61
N ILE A 234 -1.08 35.03 -17.40
CA ILE A 234 -1.31 36.33 -16.78
C ILE A 234 0.07 36.97 -16.56
N THR A 235 0.44 37.91 -17.41
CA THR A 235 1.57 38.82 -17.17
C THR A 235 1.17 39.81 -16.09
N ASP A 236 1.93 39.79 -15.01
CA ASP A 236 1.88 40.73 -13.89
C ASP A 236 2.23 42.13 -14.42
N ASN A 237 1.21 42.97 -14.67
CA ASN A 237 1.40 44.40 -14.86
C ASN A 237 1.24 45.07 -13.50
N SER A 238 2.34 45.10 -12.73
CA SER A 238 2.50 46.05 -11.64
C SER A 238 3.34 47.23 -12.13
N GLU A 239 2.70 48.14 -12.85
CA GLU A 239 3.10 49.54 -12.93
C GLU A 239 1.83 50.41 -12.87
N ILE A 240 1.99 51.60 -12.26
CA ILE A 240 1.01 52.70 -12.06
C ILE A 240 0.16 52.49 -10.79
N GLU A 241 0.28 53.27 -9.71
CA GLU A 241 0.79 54.63 -9.49
C GLU A 241 1.25 54.82 -8.03
#